data_AF-A0A929J2V1-F1
#
_entry.id   AF-A0A929J2V1-F1
#
_cell.length_a   1.000
_cell.length_b   1.000
_cell.length_c   1.000
_cell.angle_alpha   90.00
_cell.angle_beta   90.00
_cell.angle_gamma   90.00
#
_symmetry.space_group_name_H-M   'P 1'
#
loop_
_entity.id
_entity.type
_entity.pdbx_description
1 polymer ?
#
loop_
_entity_poly.entity_id
_entity_poly.type
_entity_poly.pdbx_seq_one_letter_code
_entity_poly.pdbx_strand_id
1 'polypeptide(L)'
;VAPLCDRVLGRVVAENVFKRGVEEPIVKSGTLLDEEWVEYLEQEGVDRINVRSPITCESKYGICAKCYGRDLGRGQIVNLGEAVGVVAAQSIGEPGTQLTMRTFHIGGAASRAAAVSQIEVKSKGTTKFDNLKLLPQQADDGTIRHIAVSRSGEVSILDEFGLERERYKVPYGAVLNVQEGEDIAIGQMVASWDPHTFPIITEVAGKTQFADVIEGITVSREVDEMTGLSSIVVMEPKLRPSHAKDMRPTVKLVDEKGENVNIVGTEMPATYTLPPRAVINVEDGAWVKVGDIVARLQQESTKTRDITGGLPRVADLFEARIPKEPAILAEQTGIITFGKDTRTKQKILIAAPDSNVEEIPISKWRHINVYEGQHVEKGEEIVEGPPNPHDILRLLGVSALADYIVNEVQEVYRLQGVKINDKHIEVIVRQMLRKVVILEHGDTRLL
;
A
#
# COMPACT_ATOMS: atom_id res chain seq x y z
N VAL A 1 7.03 -6.58 13.46
CA VAL A 1 8.08 -5.69 12.93
C VAL A 1 9.40 -6.17 13.51
N ALA A 2 10.39 -6.50 12.68
CA ALA A 2 11.72 -6.92 13.15
C ALA A 2 12.55 -5.66 13.45
N PRO A 3 13.33 -5.64 14.54
CA PRO A 3 14.20 -4.51 14.84
C PRO A 3 15.28 -4.35 13.76
N LEU A 4 15.80 -3.14 13.60
CA LEU A 4 16.81 -2.83 12.58
C LEU A 4 18.05 -3.74 12.75
N CYS A 5 18.43 -3.99 14.02
CA CYS A 5 19.58 -4.81 14.40
C CYS A 5 19.61 -6.18 13.73
N ASP A 6 18.50 -6.92 13.78
CA ASP A 6 18.36 -8.25 13.19
C ASP A 6 18.53 -8.24 11.66
N ARG A 7 18.16 -7.13 10.99
CA ARG A 7 18.19 -7.03 9.51
C ARG A 7 19.55 -6.62 8.96
N VAL A 8 20.25 -5.75 9.69
CA VAL A 8 21.50 -5.12 9.22
C VAL A 8 22.75 -5.87 9.67
N LEU A 9 22.63 -6.77 10.66
CA LEU A 9 23.73 -7.58 11.16
C LEU A 9 24.48 -8.30 10.03
N GLY A 10 25.79 -8.11 10.00
CA GLY A 10 26.68 -8.73 9.04
C GLY A 10 26.54 -8.18 7.61
N ARG A 11 25.92 -7.01 7.42
CA ARG A 11 25.89 -6.29 6.13
C ARG A 11 26.96 -5.21 6.07
N VAL A 12 27.23 -4.74 4.86
CA VAL A 12 28.17 -3.64 4.62
C VAL A 12 27.38 -2.39 4.27
N VAL A 13 27.75 -1.27 4.87
CA VAL A 13 27.14 0.03 4.60
C VAL A 13 27.47 0.50 3.18
N ALA A 14 26.45 0.93 2.42
CA ALA A 14 26.60 1.42 1.05
C ALA A 14 26.97 2.91 1.02
N GLU A 15 26.33 3.72 1.85
CA GLU A 15 26.50 5.18 1.91
C GLU A 15 26.85 5.62 3.33
N ASN A 16 27.60 6.71 3.46
CA ASN A 16 27.93 7.27 4.77
C ASN A 16 26.65 7.53 5.57
N VAL A 17 26.59 6.99 6.78
CA VAL A 17 25.46 7.21 7.70
C VAL A 17 25.76 8.45 8.50
N PHE A 18 24.97 9.50 8.27
CA PHE A 18 25.12 10.77 8.95
C PHE A 18 24.04 10.94 10.03
N LYS A 19 24.43 11.57 11.14
CA LYS A 19 23.48 12.21 12.05
C LYS A 19 23.23 13.63 11.54
N ARG A 20 21.99 14.10 11.54
CA ARG A 20 21.75 15.52 11.29
C ARG A 20 22.34 16.34 12.45
N GLY A 21 23.21 17.30 12.13
CA GLY A 21 23.94 18.14 13.09
C GLY A 21 25.41 17.74 13.32
N VAL A 22 25.84 16.58 12.83
CA VAL A 22 27.25 16.16 12.86
C VAL A 22 27.76 16.10 11.43
N GLU A 23 28.78 16.91 11.10
CA GLU A 23 29.40 16.88 9.77
C GLU A 23 30.18 15.57 9.53
N GLU A 24 30.57 14.88 10.59
CA GLU A 24 31.24 13.59 10.53
C GLU A 24 30.25 12.41 10.46
N PRO A 25 30.50 11.42 9.58
CA PRO A 25 29.65 10.24 9.47
C PRO A 25 29.82 9.32 10.69
N ILE A 26 28.70 8.88 11.28
CA ILE A 26 28.65 7.88 12.35
C ILE A 26 29.30 6.58 11.86
N VAL A 27 28.89 6.13 10.67
CA VAL A 27 29.43 4.93 10.02
C VAL A 27 29.84 5.27 8.59
N LYS A 28 31.09 5.01 8.27
CA LYS A 28 31.63 5.24 6.92
C LYS A 28 31.12 4.18 5.94
N SER A 29 30.95 4.56 4.69
CA SER A 29 30.65 3.64 3.59
C SER A 29 31.70 2.53 3.53
N GLY A 30 31.26 1.30 3.32
CA GLY A 30 32.15 0.13 3.24
C GLY A 30 32.48 -0.52 4.59
N THR A 31 31.95 -0.01 5.70
CA THR A 31 32.10 -0.62 7.03
C THR A 31 31.20 -1.85 7.15
N LEU A 32 31.72 -2.93 7.74
CA LEU A 32 30.97 -4.12 8.10
C LEU A 32 30.25 -3.88 9.42
N LEU A 33 28.95 -4.15 9.46
CA LEU A 33 28.13 -4.02 10.66
C LEU A 33 28.21 -5.31 11.48
N ASP A 34 28.96 -5.24 12.58
CA ASP A 34 29.01 -6.27 13.62
C ASP A 34 28.08 -5.91 14.79
N GLU A 35 27.96 -6.79 15.78
CA GLU A 35 27.06 -6.63 16.93
C GLU A 35 27.31 -5.32 17.68
N GLU A 36 28.57 -4.92 17.86
CA GLU A 36 28.94 -3.64 18.49
C GLU A 36 28.46 -2.43 17.67
N TRP A 37 28.59 -2.49 16.34
CA TRP A 37 28.10 -1.42 15.46
C TRP A 37 26.58 -1.33 15.48
N VAL A 38 25.92 -2.47 15.59
CA VAL A 38 24.47 -2.54 15.64
C VAL A 38 23.93 -1.95 16.95
N GLU A 39 24.54 -2.27 18.09
CA GLU A 39 24.22 -1.64 19.38
C GLU A 39 24.49 -0.14 19.36
N TYR A 40 25.61 0.29 18.75
CA TYR A 40 25.93 1.71 18.60
C TYR A 40 24.91 2.45 17.72
N LEU A 41 24.47 1.84 16.62
CA LEU A 41 23.42 2.41 15.76
C LEU A 41 22.08 2.54 16.48
N GLU A 42 21.74 1.58 17.35
CA GLU A 42 20.52 1.61 18.16
C GLU A 42 20.60 2.71 19.24
N GLN A 43 21.75 2.86 19.91
CA GLN A 43 21.98 3.95 20.87
C GLN A 43 21.92 5.33 20.21
N GLU A 44 22.44 5.44 18.99
CA GLU A 44 22.39 6.67 18.20
C GLU A 44 21.00 6.94 17.57
N GLY A 45 20.05 6.00 17.69
CA GLY A 45 18.68 6.15 17.19
C GLY A 45 18.59 6.17 15.66
N VAL A 46 19.44 5.41 14.98
CA VAL A 46 19.40 5.29 13.51
C VAL A 46 18.35 4.27 13.10
N ASP A 47 17.29 4.72 12.43
CA ASP A 47 16.19 3.85 11.98
C ASP A 47 16.33 3.38 10.53
N ARG A 48 17.12 4.10 9.71
CA ARG A 48 17.30 3.82 8.28
C ARG A 48 18.77 3.78 7.91
N ILE A 49 19.15 2.75 7.14
CA ILE A 49 20.51 2.59 6.66
C ILE A 49 20.53 2.00 5.26
N ASN A 50 21.31 2.62 4.38
CA ASN A 50 21.56 2.10 3.04
C ASN A 50 22.69 1.07 3.12
N VAL A 51 22.33 -0.19 2.88
CA VAL A 51 23.27 -1.33 2.92
C VAL A 51 23.48 -1.90 1.53
N ARG A 52 24.64 -2.51 1.32
CA ARG A 52 24.92 -3.28 0.11
C ARG A 52 24.07 -4.55 0.13
N SER A 53 23.64 -4.96 -1.06
CA SER A 53 22.84 -6.16 -1.28
C SER A 53 23.52 -7.05 -2.32
N PRO A 54 23.34 -8.38 -2.26
CA PRO A 54 23.63 -9.28 -3.37
C PRO A 54 22.90 -8.87 -4.66
N ILE A 55 21.72 -8.26 -4.60
CA ILE A 55 20.95 -7.87 -5.79
C ILE A 55 21.67 -6.76 -6.55
N THR A 56 22.17 -5.75 -5.85
CA THR A 56 22.88 -4.59 -6.43
C THR A 56 24.34 -4.89 -6.79
N CYS A 57 24.79 -6.14 -6.70
CA CYS A 57 26.16 -6.50 -7.04
C CYS A 57 26.40 -6.50 -8.57
N GLU A 58 27.41 -5.76 -9.02
CA GLU A 58 27.77 -5.66 -10.45
C GLU A 58 28.73 -6.76 -10.92
N SER A 59 29.09 -7.71 -10.05
CA SER A 59 29.98 -8.81 -10.44
C SER A 59 29.33 -9.69 -11.52
N LYS A 60 30.06 -9.92 -12.62
CA LYS A 60 29.61 -10.74 -13.76
C LYS A 60 29.36 -12.20 -13.38
N TYR A 61 30.25 -12.77 -12.57
CA TYR A 61 30.15 -14.13 -12.06
C TYR A 61 30.28 -14.10 -10.54
N GLY A 62 29.25 -14.60 -9.85
CA GLY A 62 29.20 -14.60 -8.39
C GLY A 62 28.80 -13.25 -7.78
N ILE A 63 29.15 -13.08 -6.50
CA ILE A 63 28.84 -11.91 -5.68
C ILE A 63 30.14 -11.46 -5.01
N CYS A 64 30.39 -10.16 -4.93
CA CYS A 64 31.59 -9.67 -4.23
C CYS A 64 31.42 -9.78 -2.71
N ALA A 65 32.53 -9.97 -1.99
CA ALA A 65 32.51 -10.15 -0.53
C ALA A 65 31.79 -9.01 0.20
N LYS A 66 31.93 -7.76 -0.28
CA LYS A 66 31.26 -6.59 0.31
C LYS A 66 29.73 -6.57 0.11
N CYS A 67 29.21 -7.15 -0.97
CA CYS A 67 27.76 -7.19 -1.20
C CYS A 67 27.07 -8.28 -0.36
N TYR A 68 27.80 -9.35 -0.01
CA TYR A 68 27.30 -10.40 0.88
C TYR A 68 27.56 -10.08 2.37
N GLY A 69 28.71 -9.48 2.66
CA GLY A 69 29.16 -9.10 3.98
C GLY A 69 29.74 -10.27 4.76
N ARG A 70 29.21 -10.49 5.97
CA ARG A 70 29.64 -11.50 6.92
C ARG A 70 28.99 -12.86 6.63
N ASP A 71 29.80 -13.91 6.71
CA ASP A 71 29.32 -15.29 6.85
C ASP A 71 28.78 -15.48 8.27
N LEU A 72 27.50 -15.84 8.37
CA LEU A 72 26.79 -16.02 9.64
C LEU A 72 27.21 -17.30 10.38
N GLY A 73 27.82 -18.27 9.70
CA GLY A 73 28.31 -19.50 10.32
C GLY A 73 29.65 -19.31 11.04
N ARG A 74 30.58 -18.59 10.42
CA ARG A 74 31.94 -18.34 10.97
C ARG A 74 32.08 -17.01 11.71
N GLY A 75 31.16 -16.07 11.47
CA GLY A 75 31.20 -14.76 12.09
C GLY A 75 32.27 -13.82 11.54
N GLN A 76 32.83 -14.09 10.36
CA GLN A 76 33.83 -13.23 9.70
C GLN A 76 33.33 -12.78 8.32
N ILE A 77 34.01 -11.80 7.70
CA ILE A 77 33.77 -11.47 6.30
C ILE A 77 33.89 -12.74 5.46
N VAL A 78 32.93 -12.93 4.54
CA VAL A 78 32.88 -14.12 3.70
C VAL A 78 34.19 -14.33 2.94
N ASN A 79 34.66 -15.58 2.87
CA ASN A 79 35.90 -15.89 2.19
C ASN A 79 35.71 -15.86 0.67
N LEU A 80 36.76 -15.46 -0.04
CA LEU A 80 36.79 -15.58 -1.49
C LEU A 80 36.75 -17.06 -1.87
N GLY A 81 35.79 -17.44 -2.73
CA GLY A 81 35.55 -18.82 -3.14
C GLY A 81 34.44 -19.53 -2.37
N GLU A 82 33.83 -18.88 -1.38
CA GLU A 82 32.71 -19.44 -0.63
C GLU A 82 31.44 -19.54 -1.50
N ALA A 83 30.77 -20.70 -1.45
CA ALA A 83 29.60 -21.00 -2.26
C ALA A 83 28.31 -20.41 -1.66
N VAL A 84 28.26 -19.07 -1.54
CA VAL A 84 27.14 -18.34 -0.91
C VAL A 84 25.76 -18.66 -1.49
N GLY A 85 25.70 -19.06 -2.76
CA GLY A 85 24.46 -19.52 -3.41
C GLY A 85 23.93 -20.82 -2.82
N VAL A 86 24.81 -21.79 -2.56
CA VAL A 86 24.43 -23.07 -1.93
C VAL A 86 24.05 -22.84 -0.48
N VAL A 87 24.81 -22.02 0.24
CA VAL A 87 24.50 -21.64 1.63
C VAL A 87 23.12 -21.00 1.71
N ALA A 88 22.82 -20.02 0.86
CA ALA A 88 21.51 -19.38 0.83
C ALA A 88 20.36 -20.35 0.51
N ALA A 89 20.56 -21.26 -0.45
CA ALA A 89 19.56 -22.27 -0.79
C ALA A 89 19.31 -23.24 0.38
N GLN A 90 20.35 -23.67 1.09
CA GLN A 90 20.23 -24.55 2.25
C GLN A 90 19.55 -23.85 3.43
N SER A 91 19.93 -22.60 3.72
CA SER A 91 19.34 -21.79 4.81
C SER A 91 17.84 -21.55 4.65
N ILE A 92 17.30 -21.69 3.43
CA ILE A 92 15.88 -21.56 3.13
C ILE A 92 15.23 -22.95 3.01
N GLY A 93 15.88 -23.88 2.33
CA GLY A 93 15.36 -25.22 2.04
C GLY A 93 15.28 -26.14 3.25
N GLU A 94 16.30 -26.20 4.11
CA GLU A 94 16.30 -27.06 5.30
C GLU A 94 15.16 -26.66 6.25
N PRO A 95 15.06 -25.39 6.70
CA PRO A 95 13.90 -24.98 7.50
C PRO A 95 12.59 -25.19 6.75
N GLY A 96 12.54 -24.93 5.44
CA GLY A 96 11.35 -25.13 4.62
C GLY A 96 10.80 -26.56 4.66
N THR A 97 11.68 -27.57 4.53
CA THR A 97 11.30 -28.99 4.66
C THR A 97 10.89 -29.37 6.09
N GLN A 98 11.42 -28.68 7.10
CA GLN A 98 10.96 -28.84 8.48
C GLN A 98 9.57 -28.21 8.70
N LEU A 99 9.28 -27.08 8.04
CA LEU A 99 7.99 -26.39 8.13
C LEU A 99 6.85 -27.27 7.61
N THR A 100 7.03 -27.95 6.48
CA THR A 100 6.00 -28.84 5.94
C THR A 100 5.63 -29.96 6.88
N MET A 101 6.52 -30.41 7.77
CA MET A 101 6.18 -31.38 8.81
C MET A 101 5.40 -30.77 9.99
N ARG A 102 5.61 -29.48 10.32
CA ARG A 102 4.99 -28.81 11.48
C ARG A 102 3.63 -28.20 11.17
N THR A 103 3.41 -27.67 9.97
CA THR A 103 2.21 -26.88 9.63
C THR A 103 0.90 -27.69 9.64
N PHE A 104 0.93 -29.00 9.37
CA PHE A 104 -0.29 -29.83 9.34
C PHE A 104 -1.05 -29.93 10.67
N HIS A 105 -0.41 -29.61 11.81
CA HIS A 105 -1.02 -29.81 13.13
C HIS A 105 -1.70 -28.55 13.71
N ILE A 106 -1.55 -27.39 13.07
CA ILE A 106 -2.11 -26.08 13.53
C ILE A 106 -3.26 -25.62 12.61
N GLY A 107 -3.80 -26.52 11.79
CA GLY A 107 -4.80 -26.20 10.74
C GLY A 107 -6.22 -25.88 11.22
N GLY A 108 -6.42 -25.26 12.39
CA GLY A 108 -7.77 -25.10 12.97
C GLY A 108 -8.08 -23.82 13.73
N ALA A 109 -7.10 -22.97 14.08
CA ALA A 109 -7.36 -21.76 14.86
C ALA A 109 -7.07 -20.51 14.01
N ALA A 110 -8.09 -20.05 13.27
CA ALA A 110 -8.05 -18.73 12.62
C ALA A 110 -8.14 -17.65 13.70
N SER A 111 -7.00 -17.12 14.14
CA SER A 111 -6.98 -15.91 14.97
C SER A 111 -7.30 -14.72 14.06
N ARG A 112 -8.42 -14.04 14.33
CA ARG A 112 -8.69 -12.73 13.69
C ARG A 112 -7.65 -11.76 14.23
N ALA A 113 -6.71 -11.35 13.39
CA ALA A 113 -5.96 -10.13 13.68
C ALA A 113 -6.97 -8.98 13.76
N ALA A 114 -6.97 -8.22 14.86
CA ALA A 114 -7.78 -7.03 14.98
C ALA A 114 -7.41 -6.07 13.85
N ALA A 115 -8.40 -5.53 13.15
CA ALA A 115 -8.16 -4.54 12.13
C ALA A 115 -7.55 -3.28 12.78
N VAL A 116 -6.41 -2.82 12.25
CA VAL A 116 -5.77 -1.60 12.73
C VAL A 116 -6.63 -0.42 12.29
N SER A 117 -7.07 0.41 13.26
CA SER A 117 -7.95 1.56 13.04
C SER A 117 -7.29 2.90 13.37
N GLN A 118 -6.06 2.89 13.86
CA GLN A 118 -5.33 4.09 14.26
C GLN A 118 -3.83 3.93 14.10
N ILE A 119 -3.14 5.06 13.90
CA ILE A 119 -1.68 5.17 13.92
C ILE A 119 -1.29 5.92 15.20
N GLU A 120 -0.52 5.22 16.05
CA GLU A 120 0.10 5.80 17.24
C GLU A 120 1.61 5.88 17.04
N VAL A 121 2.18 7.02 17.43
CA VAL A 121 3.60 7.30 17.33
C VAL A 121 4.38 6.60 18.42
N LYS A 122 5.56 6.06 18.10
CA LYS A 122 6.43 5.40 19.09
C LYS A 122 7.60 6.27 19.53
N SER A 123 7.92 7.33 18.78
CA SER A 123 9.06 8.22 19.00
C SER A 123 8.63 9.68 19.06
N LYS A 124 9.23 10.46 19.96
CA LYS A 124 9.04 11.92 19.96
C LYS A 124 9.61 12.50 18.65
N GLY A 125 8.94 13.49 18.07
CA GLY A 125 9.40 14.11 16.83
C GLY A 125 8.45 15.15 16.26
N THR A 126 8.78 15.71 15.10
CA THR A 126 7.94 16.60 14.29
C THR A 126 7.32 15.84 13.12
N THR A 127 6.13 16.22 12.68
CA THR A 127 5.49 15.60 11.51
C THR A 127 5.95 16.21 10.19
N LYS A 128 6.11 15.35 9.19
CA LYS A 128 6.28 15.72 7.78
C LYS A 128 5.33 14.91 6.92
N PHE A 129 4.65 15.59 6.01
CA PHE A 129 3.67 14.98 5.13
C PHE A 129 4.29 14.77 3.75
N ASP A 130 4.28 13.53 3.27
CA ASP A 130 4.78 13.16 1.94
C ASP A 130 3.59 12.69 1.09
N ASN A 131 3.38 13.33 -0.08
CA ASN A 131 2.26 13.05 -1.00
C ASN A 131 0.85 13.06 -0.35
N LEU A 132 0.70 13.80 0.75
CA LEU A 132 -0.54 13.84 1.51
C LEU A 132 -1.37 15.07 1.13
N LYS A 133 -2.55 14.85 0.55
CA LYS A 133 -3.53 15.93 0.31
C LYS A 133 -4.55 15.93 1.44
N LEU A 134 -4.72 17.08 2.07
CA LEU A 134 -5.60 17.26 3.22
C LEU A 134 -6.75 18.20 2.89
N LEU A 135 -7.94 17.82 3.33
CA LEU A 135 -9.10 18.69 3.33
C LEU A 135 -9.50 19.05 4.76
N PRO A 136 -9.76 20.33 5.06
CA PRO A 136 -10.30 20.74 6.34
C PRO A 136 -11.79 20.37 6.40
N GLN A 137 -12.14 19.41 7.26
CA GLN A 137 -13.51 19.11 7.63
C GLN A 137 -13.89 19.93 8.88
N GLN A 138 -14.99 20.66 8.82
CA GLN A 138 -15.54 21.33 9.98
C GLN A 138 -16.55 20.41 10.65
N ALA A 139 -16.21 19.85 11.82
CA ALA A 139 -17.14 19.05 12.62
C ALA A 139 -18.29 19.92 13.19
N ASP A 140 -19.40 19.28 13.53
CA ASP A 140 -20.58 19.94 14.14
C ASP A 140 -20.25 20.67 15.45
N ASP A 141 -19.21 20.22 16.17
CA ASP A 141 -18.70 20.83 17.40
C ASP A 141 -17.79 22.06 17.17
N GLY A 142 -17.62 22.50 15.91
CA GLY A 142 -16.80 23.66 15.54
C GLY A 142 -15.29 23.40 15.47
N THR A 143 -14.84 22.17 15.72
CA THR A 143 -13.43 21.76 15.53
C THR A 143 -13.14 21.48 14.06
N ILE A 144 -12.01 21.99 13.56
CA ILE A 144 -11.51 21.69 12.23
C ILE A 144 -10.64 20.44 12.33
N ARG A 145 -11.05 19.37 11.64
CA ARG A 145 -10.27 18.13 11.50
C ARG A 145 -9.71 18.08 10.08
N HIS A 146 -8.53 17.51 9.90
CA HIS A 146 -7.95 17.34 8.56
C HIS A 146 -8.21 15.90 8.10
N ILE A 147 -8.82 15.73 6.94
CA ILE A 147 -9.01 14.40 6.34
C ILE A 147 -8.05 14.22 5.18
N ALA A 148 -7.39 13.05 5.14
CA ALA A 148 -6.55 12.64 4.02
C ALA A 148 -7.41 12.21 2.82
N VAL A 149 -7.23 12.87 1.68
CA VAL A 149 -7.86 12.49 0.40
C VAL A 149 -6.88 11.85 -0.60
N SER A 150 -5.64 11.64 -0.19
CA SER A 150 -4.62 10.90 -0.94
C SER A 150 -4.53 9.45 -0.48
N ARG A 151 -4.32 8.50 -1.41
CA ARG A 151 -4.09 7.05 -1.10
C ARG A 151 -2.63 6.68 -0.88
N SER A 152 -1.74 7.43 -1.49
CA SER A 152 -0.28 7.33 -1.38
C SER A 152 0.29 8.29 -0.32
N GLY A 153 -0.57 8.91 0.48
CA GLY A 153 -0.16 9.80 1.55
C GLY A 153 0.63 9.05 2.62
N GLU A 154 1.82 9.55 2.92
CA GLU A 154 2.65 9.05 4.00
C GLU A 154 2.86 10.17 5.02
N VAL A 155 2.80 9.80 6.30
CA VAL A 155 3.20 10.67 7.41
C VAL A 155 4.53 10.15 7.93
N SER A 156 5.55 10.97 7.76
CA SER A 156 6.89 10.73 8.27
C SER A 156 7.07 11.51 9.58
N ILE A 157 7.62 10.88 10.60
CA ILE A 157 7.92 11.50 11.89
C ILE A 157 9.42 11.74 11.92
N LEU A 158 9.78 13.00 11.99
CA LEU A 158 11.14 13.50 12.02
C LEU A 158 11.59 13.67 13.47
N ASP A 159 12.82 13.32 13.82
CA ASP A 159 13.39 13.66 15.13
C ASP A 159 13.62 15.18 15.28
N GLU A 160 14.06 15.65 16.45
CA GLU A 160 14.50 17.04 16.70
C GLU A 160 15.62 17.48 15.73
N PHE A 161 16.38 16.51 15.21
CA PHE A 161 17.42 16.75 14.21
C PHE A 161 16.87 16.71 12.77
N GLY A 162 15.64 16.28 12.55
CA GLY A 162 14.96 16.21 11.24
C GLY A 162 15.24 14.93 10.43
N LEU A 163 15.69 13.86 11.09
CA LEU A 163 15.79 12.52 10.51
C LEU A 163 14.44 11.81 10.59
N GLU A 164 13.97 11.21 9.50
CA GLU A 164 12.76 10.38 9.50
C GLU A 164 12.98 9.11 10.34
N ARG A 165 12.33 9.06 11.52
CA ARG A 165 12.31 7.91 12.42
C ARG A 165 11.23 6.90 12.05
N GLU A 166 10.02 7.41 11.85
CA GLU A 166 8.85 6.59 11.56
C GLU A 166 8.20 7.07 10.28
N ARG A 167 7.60 6.14 9.53
CA ARG A 167 6.85 6.44 8.32
C ARG A 167 5.61 5.57 8.30
N TYR A 168 4.46 6.21 8.24
CA TYR A 168 3.16 5.56 8.25
C TYR A 168 2.42 5.88 6.97
N LYS A 169 1.97 4.85 6.26
CA LYS A 169 1.03 5.02 5.16
C LYS A 169 -0.34 5.37 5.73
N VAL A 170 -0.90 6.48 5.30
CA VAL A 170 -2.21 6.97 5.73
C VAL A 170 -3.27 6.54 4.72
N PRO A 171 -4.30 5.80 5.12
CA PRO A 171 -5.37 5.41 4.21
C PRO A 171 -6.25 6.60 3.83
N TYR A 172 -6.91 6.48 2.68
CA TYR A 172 -7.89 7.47 2.23
C TYR A 172 -9.04 7.59 3.24
N GLY A 173 -9.42 8.82 3.57
CA GLY A 173 -10.47 9.13 4.52
C GLY A 173 -10.04 9.03 5.98
N ALA A 174 -8.75 8.83 6.27
CA ALA A 174 -8.24 8.93 7.62
C ALA A 174 -8.32 10.37 8.12
N VAL A 175 -8.78 10.51 9.36
CA VAL A 175 -8.79 11.76 10.10
C VAL A 175 -7.42 11.93 10.76
N LEU A 176 -6.72 12.99 10.40
CA LEU A 176 -5.48 13.41 11.05
C LEU A 176 -5.79 14.31 12.23
N ASN A 177 -5.18 13.98 13.36
CA ASN A 177 -5.26 14.75 14.60
C ASN A 177 -4.07 15.71 14.76
N VAL A 178 -3.15 15.73 13.80
CA VAL A 178 -1.90 16.49 13.85
C VAL A 178 -1.73 17.34 12.59
N GLN A 179 -1.06 18.48 12.73
CA GLN A 179 -0.71 19.38 11.62
C GLN A 179 0.72 19.12 11.13
N GLU A 180 1.07 19.65 9.97
CA GLU A 180 2.44 19.54 9.42
C GLU A 180 3.41 20.39 10.24
N GLY A 181 4.53 19.79 10.67
CA GLY A 181 5.53 20.44 11.53
C GLY A 181 5.15 20.54 13.01
N GLU A 182 4.08 19.84 13.44
CA GLU A 182 3.68 19.79 14.85
C GLU A 182 4.59 18.84 15.65
N ASP A 183 4.95 19.24 16.87
CA ASP A 183 5.69 18.40 17.81
C ASP A 183 4.76 17.32 18.41
N ILE A 184 5.16 16.06 18.27
CA ILE A 184 4.45 14.88 18.73
C ILE A 184 5.15 14.22 19.91
N ALA A 185 4.36 13.83 20.91
CA ALA A 185 4.79 12.97 22.02
C ALA A 185 4.60 11.47 21.73
N ILE A 186 5.38 10.63 22.42
CA ILE A 186 5.25 9.16 22.35
C ILE A 186 3.83 8.74 22.75
N GLY A 187 3.20 7.88 21.94
CA GLY A 187 1.85 7.37 22.15
C GLY A 187 0.73 8.29 21.67
N GLN A 188 1.06 9.45 21.10
CA GLN A 188 0.05 10.33 20.52
C GLN A 188 -0.51 9.73 19.22
N MET A 189 -1.81 9.90 19.03
CA MET A 189 -2.52 9.43 17.86
C MET A 189 -2.36 10.41 16.70
N VAL A 190 -1.77 9.96 15.60
CA VAL A 190 -1.56 10.76 14.37
C VAL A 190 -2.81 10.75 13.53
N ALA A 191 -3.32 9.56 13.26
CA ALA A 191 -4.40 9.32 12.31
C ALA A 191 -5.36 8.26 12.88
N SER A 192 -6.65 8.44 12.63
CA SER A 192 -7.68 7.45 12.93
C SER A 192 -8.64 7.28 11.75
N TRP A 193 -9.14 6.07 11.57
CA TRP A 193 -10.13 5.75 10.55
C TRP A 193 -11.01 4.60 11.01
N ASP A 194 -12.14 4.42 10.32
CA ASP A 194 -12.98 3.25 10.49
C ASP A 194 -12.46 2.12 9.58
N PRO A 195 -12.00 0.98 10.11
CA PRO A 195 -11.46 -0.12 9.31
C PRO A 195 -12.55 -0.91 8.55
N HIS A 196 -13.83 -0.65 8.82
CA HIS A 196 -14.95 -1.37 8.21
C HIS A 196 -15.72 -0.51 7.21
N THR A 197 -15.39 0.77 7.07
CA THR A 197 -16.07 1.64 6.12
C THR A 197 -15.08 2.38 5.25
N PHE A 198 -15.38 2.42 3.95
CA PHE A 198 -14.69 3.26 3.00
C PHE A 198 -15.52 4.53 2.77
N PRO A 199 -15.12 5.69 3.29
CA PRO A 199 -15.89 6.92 3.14
C PRO A 199 -15.70 7.53 1.75
N ILE A 200 -16.77 8.09 1.18
CA ILE A 200 -16.75 8.94 -0.01
C ILE A 200 -16.86 10.37 0.46
N ILE A 201 -15.81 11.16 0.23
CA ILE A 201 -15.63 12.51 0.80
C ILE A 201 -15.72 13.54 -0.32
N THR A 202 -16.28 14.71 0.01
CA THR A 202 -16.42 15.83 -0.92
C THR A 202 -15.24 16.79 -0.84
N GLU A 203 -14.74 17.23 -1.99
CA GLU A 203 -13.64 18.20 -2.06
C GLU A 203 -14.13 19.65 -2.13
N VAL A 204 -15.41 19.85 -2.45
CA VAL A 204 -16.03 21.15 -2.66
C VAL A 204 -17.28 21.29 -1.80
N ALA A 205 -17.54 22.50 -1.32
CA ALA A 205 -18.80 22.84 -0.67
C ALA A 205 -19.86 23.12 -1.74
N GLY A 206 -21.09 22.69 -1.47
CA GLY A 206 -22.20 22.89 -2.40
C GLY A 206 -23.49 22.26 -1.90
N LYS A 207 -24.54 22.40 -2.70
CA LYS A 207 -25.83 21.76 -2.45
C LYS A 207 -25.85 20.40 -3.13
N THR A 208 -26.24 19.35 -2.42
CA THR A 208 -26.38 18.01 -2.98
C THR A 208 -27.58 17.96 -3.93
N GLN A 209 -27.41 17.32 -5.06
CA GLN A 209 -28.48 16.98 -5.99
C GLN A 209 -28.33 15.51 -6.39
N PHE A 210 -29.36 14.73 -6.13
CA PHE A 210 -29.39 13.34 -6.51
C PHE A 210 -29.72 13.17 -8.00
N ALA A 211 -28.96 12.32 -8.67
CA ALA A 211 -29.22 11.82 -10.01
C ALA A 211 -29.32 10.29 -9.95
N ASP A 212 -30.38 9.72 -10.53
CA ASP A 212 -30.65 8.28 -10.53
C ASP A 212 -30.76 7.62 -9.13
N VAL A 213 -31.08 8.40 -8.08
CA VAL A 213 -31.37 7.92 -6.73
C VAL A 213 -32.90 7.92 -6.53
N ILE A 214 -33.54 6.76 -6.72
CA ILE A 214 -34.99 6.60 -6.62
C ILE A 214 -35.28 5.47 -5.63
N GLU A 215 -36.02 5.81 -4.58
CA GLU A 215 -36.40 4.86 -3.52
C GLU A 215 -37.23 3.70 -4.10
N GLY A 216 -36.87 2.47 -3.73
CA GLY A 216 -37.49 1.24 -4.21
C GLY A 216 -37.04 0.80 -5.62
N ILE A 217 -36.25 1.62 -6.34
CA ILE A 217 -35.74 1.29 -7.68
C ILE A 217 -34.21 1.18 -7.70
N THR A 218 -33.49 2.19 -7.22
CA THR A 218 -32.02 2.19 -7.14
C THR A 218 -31.49 2.19 -5.71
N VAL A 219 -32.27 2.68 -4.74
CA VAL A 219 -31.94 2.68 -3.32
C VAL A 219 -33.07 2.08 -2.47
N SER A 220 -32.70 1.44 -1.36
CA SER A 220 -33.61 0.91 -0.34
C SER A 220 -33.40 1.65 0.97
N ARG A 221 -34.49 1.97 1.66
CA ARG A 221 -34.44 2.53 3.01
C ARG A 221 -34.38 1.38 4.02
N GLU A 222 -33.25 1.25 4.69
CA GLU A 222 -33.08 0.28 5.77
C GLU A 222 -33.16 1.01 7.10
N VAL A 223 -33.95 0.47 8.01
CA VAL A 223 -34.03 0.98 9.39
C VAL A 223 -33.10 0.11 10.22
N ASP A 224 -32.09 0.73 10.82
CA ASP A 224 -31.24 0.05 11.78
C ASP A 224 -32.08 -0.30 13.03
N GLU A 225 -32.24 -1.60 13.29
CA GLU A 225 -33.05 -2.11 14.41
C GLU A 225 -32.52 -1.66 15.78
N MET A 226 -31.24 -1.31 15.87
CA MET A 226 -30.59 -0.93 17.11
C MET A 226 -30.70 0.57 17.41
N THR A 227 -30.57 1.43 16.39
CA THR A 227 -30.57 2.89 16.54
C THR A 227 -31.90 3.54 16.16
N GLY A 228 -32.77 2.84 15.43
CA GLY A 228 -34.02 3.37 14.87
C GLY A 228 -33.80 4.41 13.76
N LEU A 229 -32.55 4.66 13.36
CA LEU A 229 -32.22 5.58 12.29
C LEU A 229 -32.42 4.88 10.94
N SER A 230 -33.10 5.56 10.03
CA SER A 230 -33.26 5.08 8.67
C SER A 230 -32.09 5.54 7.81
N SER A 231 -31.36 4.60 7.24
CA SER A 231 -30.27 4.86 6.29
C SER A 231 -30.69 4.47 4.88
N ILE A 232 -30.27 5.25 3.89
CA ILE A 232 -30.53 4.96 2.48
C ILE A 232 -29.38 4.12 1.94
N VAL A 233 -29.65 2.89 1.51
CA VAL A 233 -28.65 1.94 1.01
C VAL A 233 -28.80 1.77 -0.49
N VAL A 234 -27.70 1.85 -1.23
CA VAL A 234 -27.71 1.63 -2.68
C VAL A 234 -27.90 0.15 -2.99
N MET A 235 -28.95 -0.19 -3.74
CA MET A 235 -29.25 -1.57 -4.11
C MET A 235 -28.27 -2.11 -5.15
N GLU A 236 -27.97 -3.41 -5.09
CA GLU A 236 -27.20 -4.09 -6.12
C GLU A 236 -27.95 -4.15 -7.45
N PRO A 237 -27.28 -4.03 -8.62
CA PRO A 237 -27.92 -4.11 -9.94
C PRO A 237 -28.76 -5.37 -10.18
N LYS A 238 -28.48 -6.47 -9.45
CA LYS A 238 -29.24 -7.73 -9.53
C LYS A 238 -30.64 -7.62 -8.90
N LEU A 239 -30.77 -6.82 -7.84
CA LEU A 239 -32.01 -6.62 -7.09
C LEU A 239 -32.89 -5.52 -7.70
N ARG A 240 -32.35 -4.74 -8.65
CA ARG A 240 -33.07 -3.64 -9.30
C ARG A 240 -34.05 -4.14 -10.37
N PRO A 241 -35.17 -3.41 -10.58
CA PRO A 241 -36.06 -3.64 -11.72
C PRO A 241 -35.32 -3.60 -13.06
N SER A 242 -35.77 -4.37 -14.06
CA SER A 242 -35.09 -4.49 -15.36
C SER A 242 -34.83 -3.16 -16.09
N HIS A 243 -35.65 -2.12 -15.86
CA HIS A 243 -35.48 -0.79 -16.45
C HIS A 243 -34.46 0.09 -15.73
N ALA A 244 -34.00 -0.31 -14.53
CA ALA A 244 -33.08 0.44 -13.68
C ALA A 244 -31.74 -0.26 -13.45
N LYS A 245 -31.47 -1.34 -14.21
CA LYS A 245 -30.20 -2.09 -14.13
C LYS A 245 -29.00 -1.25 -14.58
N ASP A 246 -29.20 -0.35 -15.54
CA ASP A 246 -28.15 0.51 -16.09
C ASP A 246 -28.08 1.89 -15.40
N MET A 247 -29.02 2.22 -14.50
CA MET A 247 -29.01 3.48 -13.74
C MET A 247 -27.83 3.52 -12.77
N ARG A 248 -27.12 4.65 -12.72
CA ARG A 248 -25.95 4.83 -11.84
C ARG A 248 -26.29 5.89 -10.79
N PRO A 249 -26.68 5.50 -9.56
CA PRO A 249 -27.03 6.46 -8.53
C PRO A 249 -25.81 7.35 -8.25
N THR A 250 -26.03 8.65 -8.37
CA THR A 250 -24.97 9.65 -8.42
C THR A 250 -25.37 10.85 -7.58
N VAL A 251 -24.43 11.38 -6.79
CA VAL A 251 -24.61 12.61 -6.03
C VAL A 251 -23.83 13.72 -6.73
N LYS A 252 -24.53 14.75 -7.20
CA LYS A 252 -23.94 15.95 -7.79
C LYS A 252 -23.89 17.07 -6.77
N LEU A 253 -22.89 17.93 -6.86
CA LEU A 253 -22.83 19.17 -6.10
C LEU A 253 -23.11 20.35 -7.03
N VAL A 254 -24.12 21.14 -6.67
CA VAL A 254 -24.54 22.35 -7.40
C VAL A 254 -24.32 23.59 -6.54
N ASP A 255 -24.07 24.72 -7.20
CA ASP A 255 -23.99 26.03 -6.55
C ASP A 255 -25.39 26.61 -6.24
N GLU A 256 -25.43 27.83 -5.69
CA GLU A 256 -26.69 28.54 -5.41
C GLU A 256 -27.54 28.82 -6.66
N LYS A 257 -26.94 28.76 -7.85
CA LYS A 257 -27.58 29.01 -9.15
C LYS A 257 -27.97 27.72 -9.88
N GLY A 258 -27.66 26.56 -9.33
CA GLY A 258 -27.96 25.26 -9.92
C GLY A 258 -26.96 24.83 -11.01
N GLU A 259 -25.81 25.49 -11.12
CA GLU A 259 -24.71 25.07 -11.98
C GLU A 259 -23.80 24.07 -11.24
N ASN A 260 -23.23 23.10 -11.96
CA ASN A 260 -22.37 22.10 -11.35
C ASN A 260 -21.10 22.76 -10.78
N VAL A 261 -20.78 22.48 -9.53
CA VAL A 261 -19.51 22.91 -8.94
C VAL A 261 -18.41 22.00 -9.49
N ASN A 262 -17.34 22.58 -10.02
CA ASN A 262 -16.20 21.81 -10.52
C ASN A 262 -15.25 21.45 -9.38
N ILE A 263 -14.61 20.28 -9.48
CA ILE A 263 -13.60 19.84 -8.51
C ILE A 263 -12.38 20.77 -8.58
N VAL A 264 -11.83 21.13 -7.42
CA VAL A 264 -10.71 22.10 -7.31
C VAL A 264 -9.53 21.63 -8.17
N GLY A 265 -9.18 22.41 -9.19
CA GLY A 265 -8.06 22.13 -10.10
C GLY A 265 -8.39 21.33 -11.35
N THR A 266 -9.65 20.96 -11.59
CA THR A 266 -10.10 20.30 -12.84
C THR A 266 -11.37 20.94 -13.41
N GLU A 267 -11.61 20.82 -14.72
CA GLU A 267 -12.88 21.25 -15.36
C GLU A 267 -14.01 20.20 -15.20
N MET A 268 -13.81 19.18 -14.34
CA MET A 268 -14.79 18.12 -14.15
C MET A 268 -15.83 18.51 -13.08
N PRO A 269 -17.13 18.30 -13.34
CA PRO A 269 -18.17 18.54 -12.35
C PRO A 269 -18.04 17.58 -11.17
N ALA A 270 -18.23 18.07 -9.95
CA ALA A 270 -18.20 17.28 -8.71
C ALA A 270 -19.41 16.34 -8.65
N THR A 271 -19.22 15.20 -9.30
CA THR A 271 -20.23 14.16 -9.54
C THR A 271 -19.70 12.86 -8.96
N TYR A 272 -20.30 12.41 -7.86
CA TYR A 272 -19.88 11.21 -7.13
C TYR A 272 -20.83 10.06 -7.44
N THR A 273 -20.38 9.14 -8.30
CA THR A 273 -21.13 7.90 -8.58
C THR A 273 -21.03 6.95 -7.40
N LEU A 274 -22.16 6.51 -6.87
CA LEU A 274 -22.22 5.66 -5.69
C LEU A 274 -22.17 4.16 -6.05
N PRO A 275 -21.25 3.38 -5.45
CA PRO A 275 -21.21 1.95 -5.66
C PRO A 275 -22.40 1.24 -4.99
N PRO A 276 -22.74 0.00 -5.42
CA PRO A 276 -23.74 -0.81 -4.74
C PRO A 276 -23.34 -1.08 -3.29
N ARG A 277 -24.32 -1.19 -2.39
CA ARG A 277 -24.16 -1.33 -0.93
C ARG A 277 -23.54 -0.11 -0.23
N ALA A 278 -23.33 1.00 -0.92
CA ALA A 278 -23.00 2.25 -0.27
C ALA A 278 -24.20 2.75 0.54
N VAL A 279 -23.94 3.16 1.77
CA VAL A 279 -24.90 3.85 2.64
C VAL A 279 -24.75 5.35 2.40
N ILE A 280 -25.82 6.00 1.97
CA ILE A 280 -25.84 7.45 1.72
C ILE A 280 -26.07 8.16 3.05
N ASN A 281 -25.19 9.12 3.36
CA ASN A 281 -25.21 9.88 4.61
C ASN A 281 -25.82 11.28 4.48
N VAL A 282 -26.04 11.73 3.26
CA VAL A 282 -26.58 13.06 2.94
C VAL A 282 -28.00 12.95 2.40
N GLU A 283 -28.79 14.01 2.54
CA GLU A 283 -30.12 14.13 1.94
C GLU A 283 -30.07 14.93 0.63
N ASP A 284 -31.12 14.81 -0.20
CA ASP A 284 -31.23 15.59 -1.44
C ASP A 284 -31.51 17.07 -1.13
N GLY A 285 -30.72 17.98 -1.73
CA GLY A 285 -30.83 19.41 -1.49
C GLY A 285 -30.20 19.91 -0.19
N ALA A 286 -29.50 19.05 0.56
CA ALA A 286 -28.74 19.44 1.74
C ALA A 286 -27.48 20.23 1.36
N TRP A 287 -27.03 21.10 2.25
CA TRP A 287 -25.75 21.79 2.11
C TRP A 287 -24.64 20.95 2.72
N VAL A 288 -23.62 20.63 1.92
CA VAL A 288 -22.41 19.93 2.38
C VAL A 288 -21.22 20.87 2.35
N LYS A 289 -20.35 20.71 3.35
CA LYS A 289 -19.09 21.44 3.46
C LYS A 289 -17.95 20.61 2.85
N VAL A 290 -16.83 21.26 2.60
CA VAL A 290 -15.59 20.57 2.21
C VAL A 290 -15.21 19.56 3.29
N GLY A 291 -14.88 18.33 2.88
CA GLY A 291 -14.50 17.24 3.79
C GLY A 291 -15.68 16.42 4.33
N ASP A 292 -16.93 16.74 3.99
CA ASP A 292 -18.07 15.95 4.46
C ASP A 292 -18.18 14.60 3.72
N ILE A 293 -18.57 13.58 4.48
CA ILE A 293 -18.76 12.21 3.99
C ILE A 293 -20.14 12.11 3.35
N VAL A 294 -20.19 11.97 2.03
CA VAL A 294 -21.45 11.80 1.26
C VAL A 294 -22.03 10.41 1.41
N ALA A 295 -21.17 9.40 1.40
CA ALA A 295 -21.58 8.01 1.54
C ALA A 295 -20.49 7.16 2.18
N ARG A 296 -20.87 6.05 2.79
CA ARG A 296 -19.94 5.04 3.33
C ARG A 296 -20.20 3.70 2.67
N LEU A 297 -19.15 3.10 2.12
CA LEU A 297 -19.20 1.73 1.65
C LEU A 297 -18.78 0.81 2.79
N GLN A 298 -19.68 -0.06 3.24
CA GLN A 298 -19.35 -1.09 4.23
C GLN A 298 -18.40 -2.11 3.58
N GLN A 299 -17.18 -2.20 4.09
CA GLN A 299 -16.25 -3.26 3.73
C GLN A 299 -16.59 -4.48 4.59
N GLU A 300 -16.97 -5.58 3.94
CA GLU A 300 -16.95 -6.87 4.62
C GLU A 300 -15.49 -7.11 5.04
N SER A 301 -15.26 -7.22 6.35
CA SER A 301 -13.94 -7.50 6.92
C SER A 301 -13.29 -8.61 6.11
N THR A 302 -12.21 -8.27 5.42
CA THR A 302 -11.48 -9.15 4.52
C THR A 302 -11.36 -10.52 5.15
N LYS A 303 -11.82 -11.56 4.43
CA LYS A 303 -11.51 -12.95 4.80
C LYS A 303 -10.03 -12.99 5.13
N THR A 304 -9.72 -13.50 6.32
CA THR A 304 -8.35 -13.70 6.85
C THR A 304 -7.36 -13.81 5.70
N ARG A 305 -6.39 -12.87 5.60
CA ARG A 305 -5.19 -13.05 4.76
C ARG A 305 -4.82 -14.51 4.94
N ASP A 306 -4.75 -15.27 3.86
CA ASP A 306 -4.47 -16.70 3.95
C ASP A 306 -2.99 -16.88 4.27
N ILE A 307 -2.65 -16.58 5.53
CA ILE A 307 -1.30 -16.70 6.07
C ILE A 307 -0.95 -18.19 6.25
N THR A 308 -1.88 -19.11 5.96
CA THR A 308 -1.73 -20.55 6.12
C THR A 308 -1.00 -21.22 4.96
N GLY A 309 -0.67 -20.48 3.89
CA GLY A 309 -0.05 -21.02 2.69
C GLY A 309 1.31 -21.69 2.89
N GLY A 310 1.95 -21.55 4.07
CA GLY A 310 3.16 -22.29 4.46
C GLY A 310 4.25 -22.29 3.38
N LEU A 311 4.91 -23.43 3.18
CA LEU A 311 5.91 -23.59 2.11
C LEU A 311 5.33 -23.45 0.68
N PRO A 312 4.10 -23.93 0.36
CA PRO A 312 3.50 -23.71 -0.96
C PRO A 312 3.50 -22.24 -1.41
N ARG A 313 3.22 -21.31 -0.50
CA ARG A 313 3.25 -19.87 -0.79
C ARG A 313 4.66 -19.40 -1.16
N VAL A 314 5.69 -19.85 -0.45
CA VAL A 314 7.09 -19.55 -0.75
C VAL A 314 7.50 -20.10 -2.11
N ALA A 315 7.04 -21.32 -2.45
CA ALA A 315 7.27 -21.91 -3.76
C ALA A 315 6.62 -21.07 -4.88
N ASP A 316 5.37 -20.64 -4.71
CA ASP A 316 4.67 -19.78 -5.68
C ASP A 316 5.42 -18.46 -5.92
N LEU A 317 6.00 -17.87 -4.86
CA LEU A 317 6.80 -16.64 -4.97
C LEU A 317 8.10 -16.86 -5.75
N PHE A 318 8.85 -17.93 -5.48
CA PHE A 318 10.09 -18.23 -6.20
C PHE A 318 9.88 -18.76 -7.62
N GLU A 319 8.75 -19.42 -7.89
CA GLU A 319 8.32 -19.77 -9.24
C GLU A 319 7.73 -18.57 -10.01
N ALA A 320 7.61 -17.40 -9.36
CA ALA A 320 6.97 -16.21 -9.90
C ALA A 320 5.61 -16.51 -10.54
N ARG A 321 4.81 -17.37 -9.90
CA ARG A 321 3.48 -17.74 -10.40
C ARG A 321 2.53 -16.55 -10.31
N ILE A 322 1.78 -16.35 -11.39
CA ILE A 322 0.71 -15.36 -11.42
C ILE A 322 -0.44 -15.88 -10.54
N PRO A 323 -0.89 -15.13 -9.53
CA PRO A 323 -2.05 -15.50 -8.74
C PRO A 323 -3.27 -15.70 -9.64
N LYS A 324 -4.20 -16.58 -9.24
CA LYS A 324 -5.47 -16.78 -9.99
C LYS A 324 -6.26 -15.48 -10.09
N GLU A 325 -6.22 -14.70 -9.01
CA GLU A 325 -6.91 -13.42 -8.89
C GLU A 325 -5.93 -12.32 -8.50
N PRO A 326 -5.10 -11.81 -9.43
CA PRO A 326 -4.08 -10.83 -9.06
C PRO A 326 -4.70 -9.46 -8.79
N ALA A 327 -4.09 -8.69 -7.89
CA ALA A 327 -4.34 -7.25 -7.81
C ALA A 327 -4.02 -6.59 -9.14
N ILE A 328 -4.79 -5.56 -9.49
CA ILE A 328 -4.57 -4.78 -10.69
C ILE A 328 -3.98 -3.43 -10.27
N LEU A 329 -2.78 -3.15 -10.76
CA LEU A 329 -2.07 -1.91 -10.49
C LEU A 329 -2.31 -0.88 -11.61
N ALA A 330 -2.20 0.40 -11.28
CA ALA A 330 -2.28 1.49 -12.25
C ALA A 330 -1.05 1.48 -13.16
N GLU A 331 -1.27 1.41 -14.48
CA GLU A 331 -0.19 1.37 -15.46
C GLU A 331 0.51 2.73 -15.65
N GLN A 332 -0.24 3.81 -15.44
CA GLN A 332 0.22 5.19 -15.54
C GLN A 332 -0.42 6.07 -14.46
N THR A 333 0.22 7.21 -14.19
CA THR A 333 -0.31 8.26 -13.30
C THR A 333 -1.36 9.08 -14.04
N GLY A 334 -2.54 9.27 -13.44
CA GLY A 334 -3.61 10.02 -14.09
C GLY A 334 -4.94 9.98 -13.36
N ILE A 335 -5.99 10.47 -14.03
CA ILE A 335 -7.37 10.50 -13.51
C ILE A 335 -8.14 9.29 -14.03
N ILE A 336 -8.87 8.63 -13.14
CA ILE A 336 -9.68 7.45 -13.46
C ILE A 336 -11.03 7.85 -14.05
N THR A 337 -11.41 7.21 -15.15
CA THR A 337 -12.74 7.32 -15.76
C THR A 337 -13.25 5.92 -16.10
N PHE A 338 -14.56 5.66 -15.99
CA PHE A 338 -15.10 4.36 -16.38
C PHE A 338 -15.50 4.37 -17.85
N GLY A 339 -14.93 3.45 -18.62
CA GLY A 339 -15.25 3.26 -20.03
C GLY A 339 -16.56 2.51 -20.25
N LYS A 340 -16.86 2.21 -21.51
CA LYS A 340 -18.02 1.38 -21.87
C LYS A 340 -17.83 -0.07 -21.42
N ASP A 341 -18.80 -0.57 -20.66
CA ASP A 341 -18.84 -1.95 -20.21
C ASP A 341 -19.02 -2.93 -21.38
N THR A 342 -18.32 -4.06 -21.30
CA THR A 342 -18.60 -5.25 -22.10
C THR A 342 -19.43 -6.24 -21.27
N ARG A 343 -20.00 -7.28 -21.91
CA ARG A 343 -20.87 -8.27 -21.25
C ARG A 343 -20.26 -8.94 -20.00
N THR A 344 -18.94 -9.08 -19.93
CA THR A 344 -18.23 -9.74 -18.81
C THR A 344 -17.19 -8.86 -18.10
N LYS A 345 -16.73 -7.78 -18.73
CA LYS A 345 -15.66 -6.92 -18.22
C LYS A 345 -16.11 -5.45 -18.20
N GLN A 346 -15.79 -4.76 -17.12
CA GLN A 346 -15.85 -3.30 -16.98
C GLN A 346 -14.50 -2.72 -17.38
N LYS A 347 -14.49 -1.62 -18.12
CA LYS A 347 -13.25 -0.96 -18.54
C LYS A 347 -12.97 0.24 -17.64
N ILE A 348 -11.75 0.35 -17.15
CA ILE A 348 -11.24 1.58 -16.53
C ILE A 348 -10.31 2.26 -17.52
N LEU A 349 -10.48 3.56 -17.68
CA LEU A 349 -9.62 4.45 -18.45
C LEU A 349 -8.81 5.27 -17.46
N ILE A 350 -7.50 5.28 -17.60
CA ILE A 350 -6.63 6.20 -16.86
C ILE A 350 -6.22 7.29 -17.85
N ALA A 351 -6.64 8.53 -17.62
CA ALA A 351 -6.26 9.67 -18.44
C ALA A 351 -5.03 10.36 -17.82
N ALA A 352 -3.88 10.25 -18.50
CA ALA A 352 -2.68 10.96 -18.12
C ALA A 352 -2.80 12.48 -18.46
N PRO A 353 -2.03 13.35 -17.78
CA PRO A 353 -1.96 14.77 -18.12
C PRO A 353 -1.57 15.04 -19.59
N ASP A 354 -0.80 14.12 -20.20
CA ASP A 354 -0.29 14.23 -21.57
C ASP A 354 -1.26 13.66 -22.63
N SER A 355 -2.55 13.53 -22.32
CA SER A 355 -3.62 13.05 -23.22
C SER A 355 -3.52 11.59 -23.70
N ASN A 356 -2.58 10.80 -23.18
CA ASN A 356 -2.58 9.34 -23.38
C ASN A 356 -3.60 8.69 -22.44
N VAL A 357 -4.54 7.95 -23.04
CA VAL A 357 -5.57 7.19 -22.32
C VAL A 357 -5.23 5.71 -22.42
N GLU A 358 -5.10 5.08 -21.26
CA GLU A 358 -4.83 3.65 -21.16
C GLU A 358 -6.06 2.90 -20.66
N GLU A 359 -6.46 1.84 -21.38
CA GLU A 359 -7.65 1.05 -21.04
C GLU A 359 -7.28 -0.24 -20.31
N ILE A 360 -7.82 -0.42 -19.10
CA ILE A 360 -7.63 -1.61 -18.27
C ILE A 360 -8.96 -2.37 -18.15
N PRO A 361 -9.06 -3.61 -18.69
CA PRO A 361 -10.27 -4.41 -18.58
C PRO A 361 -10.33 -5.20 -17.27
N ILE A 362 -11.32 -4.92 -16.44
CA ILE A 362 -11.53 -5.53 -15.12
C ILE A 362 -12.80 -6.38 -15.14
N SER A 363 -12.78 -7.54 -14.48
CA SER A 363 -13.99 -8.38 -14.38
C SER A 363 -15.06 -7.74 -13.50
N LYS A 364 -16.33 -7.71 -13.93
CA LYS A 364 -17.44 -7.03 -13.22
C LYS A 364 -17.71 -7.51 -11.79
N TRP A 365 -17.29 -8.71 -11.45
CA TRP A 365 -17.49 -9.29 -10.11
C TRP A 365 -16.39 -8.89 -9.12
N ARG A 366 -15.31 -8.26 -9.58
CA ARG A 366 -14.23 -7.81 -8.70
C ARG A 366 -14.56 -6.46 -8.08
N HIS A 367 -14.19 -6.30 -6.82
CA HIS A 367 -14.33 -5.04 -6.10
C HIS A 367 -13.22 -4.09 -6.53
N ILE A 368 -13.64 -2.96 -7.10
CA ILE A 368 -12.76 -1.88 -7.52
C ILE A 368 -12.67 -0.92 -6.34
N ASN A 369 -11.45 -0.65 -5.88
CA ASN A 369 -11.25 0.21 -4.73
C ASN A 369 -11.34 1.68 -5.10
N VAL A 370 -11.17 2.05 -6.36
CA VAL A 370 -11.11 3.43 -6.88
C VAL A 370 -12.47 3.93 -7.40
N TYR A 371 -12.67 5.26 -7.39
CA TYR A 371 -13.86 5.92 -7.93
C TYR A 371 -13.55 6.79 -9.15
N GLU A 372 -14.60 7.17 -9.88
CA GLU A 372 -14.50 8.02 -11.07
C GLU A 372 -14.06 9.44 -10.70
N GLY A 373 -13.15 10.03 -11.47
CA GLY A 373 -12.57 11.34 -11.20
C GLY A 373 -11.41 11.32 -10.20
N GLN A 374 -11.07 10.16 -9.62
CA GLN A 374 -9.97 10.06 -8.67
C GLN A 374 -8.60 10.10 -9.37
N HIS A 375 -7.64 10.82 -8.79
CA HIS A 375 -6.23 10.80 -9.22
C HIS A 375 -5.49 9.59 -8.60
N VAL A 376 -4.75 8.86 -9.44
CA VAL A 376 -3.90 7.73 -9.04
C VAL A 376 -2.49 7.84 -9.60
N GLU A 377 -1.52 7.32 -8.87
CA GLU A 377 -0.12 7.22 -9.31
C GLU A 377 0.18 5.87 -9.94
N LYS A 378 1.18 5.82 -10.83
CA LYS A 378 1.67 4.59 -11.45
C LYS A 378 2.09 3.58 -10.38
N GLY A 379 1.57 2.36 -10.48
CA GLY A 379 1.83 1.26 -9.56
C GLY A 379 0.88 1.20 -8.37
N GLU A 380 -0.08 2.12 -8.24
CA GLU A 380 -1.10 2.07 -7.19
C GLU A 380 -2.14 0.96 -7.43
N GLU A 381 -2.67 0.38 -6.36
CA GLU A 381 -3.66 -0.70 -6.43
C GLU A 381 -5.07 -0.18 -6.75
N ILE A 382 -5.61 -0.59 -7.91
CA ILE A 382 -6.95 -0.27 -8.40
C ILE A 382 -7.98 -1.29 -7.92
N VAL A 383 -7.60 -2.56 -7.98
CA VAL A 383 -8.43 -3.71 -7.61
C VAL A 383 -7.69 -4.52 -6.57
N GLU A 384 -8.39 -4.85 -5.48
CA GLU A 384 -7.84 -5.64 -4.38
C GLU A 384 -7.44 -7.04 -4.85
N GLY A 385 -6.26 -7.50 -4.43
CA GLY A 385 -5.85 -8.89 -4.58
C GLY A 385 -4.40 -9.19 -4.16
N PRO A 386 -3.96 -10.44 -4.23
CA PRO A 386 -2.54 -10.76 -4.16
C PRO A 386 -1.76 -10.07 -5.29
N PRO A 387 -0.72 -9.28 -5.00
CA PRO A 387 -0.01 -8.56 -6.03
C PRO A 387 0.81 -9.51 -6.92
N ASN A 388 0.85 -9.19 -8.21
CA ASN A 388 1.56 -9.97 -9.22
C ASN A 388 3.04 -9.54 -9.27
N PRO A 389 4.00 -10.44 -9.02
CA PRO A 389 5.44 -10.12 -9.08
C PRO A 389 5.88 -9.52 -10.43
N HIS A 390 5.28 -9.96 -11.54
CA HIS A 390 5.63 -9.46 -12.87
C HIS A 390 5.20 -7.99 -13.07
N ASP A 391 4.04 -7.62 -12.54
CA ASP A 391 3.54 -6.24 -12.64
C ASP A 391 4.32 -5.31 -11.72
N ILE A 392 4.71 -5.78 -10.52
CA ILE A 392 5.60 -5.03 -9.63
C ILE A 392 6.92 -4.73 -10.34
N LEU A 393 7.55 -5.73 -10.98
CA LEU A 393 8.82 -5.52 -11.69
C LEU A 393 8.67 -4.51 -12.84
N ARG A 394 7.59 -4.62 -13.61
CA ARG A 394 7.33 -3.76 -14.78
C ARG A 394 7.01 -2.32 -14.39
N LEU A 395 6.24 -2.12 -13.33
CA LEU A 395 5.71 -0.81 -12.95
C LEU A 395 6.58 -0.08 -11.92
N LEU A 396 7.07 -0.79 -10.89
CA LEU A 396 7.79 -0.25 -9.74
C LEU A 396 9.31 -0.55 -9.76
N GLY A 397 9.73 -1.51 -10.59
CA GLY A 397 11.14 -1.83 -10.81
C GLY A 397 11.71 -2.91 -9.88
N VAL A 398 13.03 -3.11 -9.98
CA VAL A 398 13.74 -4.21 -9.31
C VAL A 398 13.74 -4.07 -7.79
N SER A 399 13.93 -2.86 -7.26
CA SER A 399 13.99 -2.62 -5.82
C SER A 399 12.67 -2.96 -5.14
N ALA A 400 11.54 -2.49 -5.70
CA ALA A 400 10.21 -2.78 -5.17
C ALA A 400 9.87 -4.28 -5.24
N LEU A 401 10.25 -4.97 -6.31
CA LEU A 401 10.09 -6.42 -6.41
C LEU A 401 10.90 -7.15 -5.34
N ALA A 402 12.15 -6.75 -5.15
CA ALA A 402 13.04 -7.36 -4.17
C ALA A 402 12.47 -7.21 -2.76
N ASP A 403 12.03 -6.01 -2.40
CA ASP A 403 11.42 -5.74 -1.10
C ASP A 403 10.14 -6.56 -0.90
N TYR A 404 9.29 -6.65 -1.93
CA TYR A 404 8.08 -7.47 -1.88
C TYR A 404 8.39 -8.95 -1.63
N ILE A 405 9.27 -9.56 -2.44
CA ILE A 405 9.60 -10.99 -2.32
C ILE A 405 10.29 -11.28 -0.99
N VAL A 406 11.27 -10.45 -0.59
CA VAL A 406 12.00 -10.62 0.68
C VAL A 406 11.04 -10.54 1.86
N ASN A 407 10.14 -9.56 1.88
CA ASN A 407 9.19 -9.40 2.98
C ASN A 407 8.15 -10.53 3.03
N GLU A 408 7.56 -10.92 1.90
CA GLU A 408 6.56 -12.00 1.87
C GLU A 408 7.16 -13.35 2.28
N VAL A 409 8.33 -13.71 1.75
CA VAL A 409 9.02 -14.94 2.15
C VAL A 409 9.38 -14.88 3.63
N GLN A 410 9.87 -13.73 4.11
CA GLN A 410 10.21 -13.57 5.53
C GLN A 410 9.01 -13.66 6.46
N GLU A 411 7.86 -13.13 6.07
CA GLU A 411 6.65 -13.22 6.90
C GLU A 411 6.31 -14.69 7.16
N VAL A 412 6.39 -15.55 6.15
CA VAL A 412 6.15 -17.00 6.29
C VAL A 412 7.13 -17.65 7.27
N TYR A 413 8.43 -17.40 7.14
CA TYR A 413 9.43 -17.99 8.04
C TYR A 413 9.34 -17.43 9.47
N ARG A 414 9.11 -16.13 9.62
CA ARG A 414 8.96 -15.46 10.93
C ARG A 414 7.74 -15.95 11.70
N LEU A 415 6.61 -16.18 11.01
CA LEU A 415 5.41 -16.76 11.63
C LEU A 415 5.66 -18.14 12.23
N GLN A 416 6.61 -18.88 11.67
CA GLN A 416 7.01 -20.20 12.15
C GLN A 416 8.18 -20.13 13.16
N GLY A 417 8.57 -18.93 13.57
CA GLY A 417 9.66 -18.70 14.53
C GLY A 417 11.06 -18.91 13.95
N VAL A 418 11.21 -19.08 12.64
CA VAL A 418 12.51 -19.24 11.98
C VAL A 418 13.02 -17.86 11.56
N LYS A 419 14.14 -17.42 12.13
CA LYS A 419 14.82 -16.20 11.71
C LYS A 419 15.82 -16.53 10.59
N ILE A 420 15.56 -16.04 9.38
CA ILE A 420 16.50 -16.09 8.25
C ILE A 420 17.02 -14.66 8.02
N ASN A 421 18.28 -14.49 7.63
CA ASN A 421 18.76 -13.17 7.22
C ASN A 421 18.34 -12.86 5.77
N ASP A 422 17.85 -11.65 5.53
CA ASP A 422 17.35 -11.17 4.23
C ASP A 422 18.37 -11.41 3.09
N LYS A 423 19.69 -11.43 3.39
CA LYS A 423 20.75 -11.67 2.39
C LYS A 423 20.61 -13.00 1.65
N HIS A 424 20.08 -14.04 2.30
CA HIS A 424 19.91 -15.36 1.66
C HIS A 424 18.78 -15.34 0.62
N ILE A 425 17.68 -14.63 0.91
CA ILE A 425 16.56 -14.48 -0.03
C ILE A 425 16.99 -13.60 -1.21
N GLU A 426 17.73 -12.52 -0.93
CA GLU A 426 18.29 -11.63 -1.95
C GLU A 426 19.19 -12.37 -2.97
N VAL A 427 19.95 -13.38 -2.53
CA VAL A 427 20.74 -14.24 -3.43
C VAL A 427 19.86 -15.00 -4.41
N ILE A 428 18.70 -15.49 -3.97
CA ILE A 428 17.72 -16.17 -4.84
C ILE A 428 17.06 -15.17 -5.79
N VAL A 429 16.61 -14.02 -5.28
CA VAL A 429 16.00 -12.96 -6.10
C VAL A 429 16.97 -12.48 -7.20
N ARG A 430 18.27 -12.37 -6.90
CA ARG A 430 19.31 -12.08 -7.91
C ARG A 430 19.31 -13.13 -9.04
N GLN A 431 19.11 -14.41 -8.73
CA GLN A 431 19.04 -15.46 -9.76
C GLN A 431 17.75 -15.41 -10.57
N MET A 432 16.63 -15.02 -9.96
CA MET A 432 15.37 -14.79 -10.67
C MET A 432 15.51 -13.65 -11.69
N LEU A 433 16.27 -12.60 -11.35
CA LEU A 433 16.54 -11.43 -12.18
C LEU A 433 17.74 -11.56 -13.13
N ARG A 434 18.23 -12.79 -13.37
CA ARG A 434 19.43 -13.01 -14.18
C ARG A 434 19.23 -12.75 -15.68
N LYS A 435 17.98 -12.78 -16.15
CA LYS A 435 17.65 -12.57 -17.57
C LYS A 435 17.24 -11.13 -17.82
N VAL A 436 17.66 -10.60 -18.95
CA VAL A 436 17.25 -9.30 -19.48
C VAL A 436 16.53 -9.52 -20.81
N VAL A 437 15.50 -8.72 -21.06
CA VAL A 437 14.81 -8.68 -22.36
C VAL A 437 15.34 -7.46 -23.11
N ILE A 438 15.81 -7.67 -24.33
CA ILE A 438 16.32 -6.60 -25.18
C ILE A 438 15.16 -6.07 -26.01
N LEU A 439 14.74 -4.83 -25.75
CA LEU A 439 13.63 -4.20 -26.49
C LEU A 439 14.10 -3.63 -27.82
N GLU A 440 15.30 -3.04 -27.82
CA GLU A 440 15.93 -2.46 -29.01
C GLU A 440 17.35 -2.99 -29.12
N HIS A 441 17.67 -3.59 -30.27
CA HIS A 441 18.96 -4.23 -30.52
C HIS A 441 20.10 -3.23 -30.81
N GLY A 442 19.76 -1.98 -31.13
CA GLY A 442 20.72 -0.96 -31.58
C GLY A 442 21.64 -1.52 -32.67
N ASP A 443 22.96 -1.34 -32.49
CA ASP A 443 24.02 -1.85 -33.37
C ASP A 443 24.48 -3.29 -33.02
N THR A 444 23.84 -3.92 -32.03
CA THR A 444 24.23 -5.26 -31.58
C THR A 444 23.45 -6.35 -32.32
N ARG A 445 24.00 -7.57 -32.33
CA ARG A 445 23.35 -8.75 -32.95
C ARG A 445 22.39 -9.50 -32.01
N LEU A 446 22.03 -8.91 -30.88
CA LEU A 446 21.20 -9.55 -29.87
C LEU A 446 19.73 -9.17 -30.08
N LEU A 447 18.84 -10.17 -30.08
CA LEU A 447 17.38 -10.06 -30.09
C LEU A 447 16.81 -10.84 -28.91
#